data_AF-A0A969MTV4-F1
#
_entry.id   AF-A0A969MTV4-F1
#
_cell.length_a   1.000
_cell.length_b   1.000
_cell.length_c   1.000
_cell.angle_alpha   90.00
_cell.angle_beta   90.00
_cell.angle_gamma   90.00
#
_symmetry.space_group_name_H-M   'P 1'
#
loop_
_entity.id
_entity.type
_entity.pdbx_description
1 polymer ?
#
loop_
_entity_poly.entity_id
_entity_poly.type
_entity_poly.pdbx_seq_one_letter_code
_entity_poly.pdbx_strand_id
1 'polypeptide(L)' 'LGSDPMWRSHAQAQLNRVAQARGLSPDQIQPLIKQHTDRRFLGIFGEPGVNVLKLNLALDQL' A
#
# COMPACT_ATOMS: atom_id res chain seq x y z
N LEU A 1 -8.42 -9.24 -20.74
CA LEU A 1 -8.05 -7.82 -20.70
C LEU A 1 -8.25 -7.35 -19.27
N GLY A 2 -7.17 -7.37 -18.49
CA GLY A 2 -7.20 -7.09 -17.06
C GLY A 2 -7.33 -5.60 -16.82
N SER A 3 -8.54 -5.16 -16.50
CA SER A 3 -8.75 -3.87 -15.86
C SER A 3 -8.23 -3.97 -14.44
N ASP A 4 -7.12 -3.28 -14.15
CA ASP A 4 -6.68 -3.12 -12.78
C ASP A 4 -7.83 -2.49 -11.99
N PRO A 5 -8.24 -3.08 -10.86
CA PRO A 5 -9.36 -2.58 -10.09
C PRO A 5 -9.05 -1.16 -9.61
N MET A 6 -10.06 -0.26 -9.68
CA MET A 6 -9.91 1.17 -9.40
C MET A 6 -9.18 1.49 -8.09
N TRP A 7 -9.26 0.59 -7.09
CA TRP A 7 -8.54 0.75 -5.83
C TRP A 7 -7.03 0.87 -6.00
N ARG A 8 -6.43 0.26 -7.03
CA ARG A 8 -4.99 0.40 -7.34
C ARG A 8 -4.62 1.83 -7.76
N SER A 9 -5.46 2.48 -8.57
CA SER A 9 -5.26 3.86 -9.01
C SER A 9 -5.39 4.85 -7.84
N HIS A 10 -6.39 4.65 -6.97
CA HIS A 10 -6.55 5.45 -5.77
C HIS A 10 -5.42 5.23 -4.76
N ALA A 11 -4.90 4.00 -4.65
CA ALA A 11 -3.75 3.69 -3.82
C ALA A 11 -2.51 4.46 -4.28
N GLN A 12 -2.26 4.59 -5.59
CA GLN A 12 -1.11 5.35 -6.11
C GLN A 12 -1.17 6.84 -5.76
N ALA A 13 -2.34 7.47 -5.88
CA ALA A 13 -2.53 8.88 -5.50
C ALA A 13 -2.36 9.10 -3.99
N GLN A 14 -2.80 8.13 -3.18
CA GLN A 14 -2.59 8.15 -1.73
C GLN A 14 -1.10 7.96 -1.40
N LEU A 15 -0.39 7.11 -2.14
CA LEU A 15 1.04 6.84 -2.00
C LEU A 15 1.87 8.10 -2.19
N ASN A 16 1.60 8.87 -3.25
CA ASN A 16 2.28 10.14 -3.49
C ASN A 16 2.08 11.15 -2.36
N ARG A 17 0.87 11.21 -1.76
CA ARG A 17 0.61 12.08 -0.60
C ARG A 17 1.37 11.64 0.64
N VAL A 18 1.44 10.33 0.92
CA VAL A 18 2.24 9.79 2.04
C VAL A 18 3.73 10.06 1.83
N ALA A 19 4.21 9.90 0.59
CA ALA A 19 5.59 10.16 0.20
C ALA A 19 6.00 11.62 0.48
N GLN A 20 5.20 12.56 0.00
CA GLN A 20 5.41 13.99 0.23
C GLN A 20 5.37 14.35 1.72
N ALA A 21 4.42 13.80 2.47
CA ALA A 21 4.29 14.08 3.91
C ALA A 21 5.48 13.56 4.74
N ARG A 22 6.20 12.53 4.25
CA ARG A 22 7.32 11.89 4.95
C ARG A 22 8.69 12.24 4.35
N GLY A 23 8.75 13.04 3.29
CA GLY A 23 10.00 13.34 2.58
C GLY A 23 10.66 12.12 1.92
N LEU A 24 9.88 11.07 1.65
CA LEU A 24 10.34 9.81 1.07
C LEU A 24 10.04 9.79 -0.44
N SER A 25 10.87 9.12 -1.23
CA SER A 25 10.59 8.91 -2.64
C SER A 25 9.54 7.79 -2.84
N PRO A 26 8.75 7.81 -3.93
CA PRO A 26 7.83 6.72 -4.25
C PRO A 26 8.53 5.34 -4.33
N ASP A 27 9.78 5.31 -4.78
CA ASP A 27 10.59 4.08 -4.91
C ASP A 27 10.95 3.45 -3.56
N GLN A 28 11.05 4.25 -2.49
CA GLN A 28 11.27 3.75 -1.12
C GLN A 28 10.00 3.12 -0.53
N ILE A 29 8.82 3.57 -0.97
CA ILE A 29 7.53 3.22 -0.37
C ILE A 29 6.87 2.04 -1.08
N GLN A 30 7.04 1.97 -2.41
CA GLN A 30 6.48 0.90 -3.24
C GLN A 30 6.84 -0.54 -2.78
N PRO A 31 8.10 -0.85 -2.39
CA PRO A 31 8.44 -2.18 -1.87
C PRO A 31 7.77 -2.47 -0.52
N LEU A 32 7.67 -1.49 0.37
CA LEU A 32 6.99 -1.64 1.68
C LEU A 32 5.50 -1.93 1.50
N ILE A 33 4.84 -1.24 0.57
CA ILE A 33 3.44 -1.53 0.25
C ILE A 33 3.27 -2.95 -0.28
N LYS A 34 4.13 -3.38 -1.20
CA LYS A 34 4.09 -4.74 -1.74
C LYS A 34 4.28 -5.80 -0.66
N GLN A 35 5.20 -5.55 0.29
CA GLN A 35 5.48 -6.44 1.42
C GLN A 35 4.31 -6.52 2.42
N HIS A 36 3.55 -5.44 2.57
CA HIS A 36 2.40 -5.36 3.48
C HIS A 36 1.04 -5.47 2.78
N THR A 37 1.03 -5.83 1.50
CA THR A 37 -0.20 -6.17 0.77
C THR A 37 -0.48 -7.67 0.98
N ASP A 38 -1.44 -7.99 1.83
CA ASP A 38 -1.86 -9.36 2.06
C ASP A 38 -2.75 -9.83 0.91
N ARG A 39 -2.37 -10.94 0.26
CA ARG A 39 -3.08 -11.47 -0.92
C ARG A 39 -4.34 -12.26 -0.58
N ARG A 40 -4.59 -12.58 0.68
CA ARG A 40 -5.76 -13.35 1.15
C ARG A 40 -5.87 -13.15 2.66
N PHE A 41 -6.88 -12.42 3.09
CA PHE A 41 -7.30 -12.46 4.48
C PHE A 41 -8.18 -13.72 4.66
N LEU A 42 -7.83 -14.57 5.62
CA LEU A 42 -8.54 -15.81 5.94
C LEU A 42 -9.97 -15.50 6.39
N GLY A 43 -10.95 -16.16 5.77
CA GLY A 43 -12.30 -16.31 6.33
C GLY A 43 -13.28 -15.19 5.98
N ILE A 44 -14.15 -15.51 5.02
CA ILE A 44 -15.51 -14.97 4.83
C ILE A 44 -15.63 -13.53 4.26
N PHE A 45 -14.68 -12.59 4.43
CA PHE A 45 -14.75 -11.25 3.80
C PHE A 45 -13.38 -10.63 3.49
N GLY A 46 -13.22 -10.03 2.29
CA GLY A 46 -12.14 -9.06 2.00
C GLY A 46 -11.52 -9.15 0.60
N GLU A 47 -11.67 -8.09 -0.20
CA GLU A 47 -10.82 -7.81 -1.37
C GLU A 47 -9.33 -7.70 -0.96
N PRO A 48 -8.36 -7.93 -1.87
CA PRO A 48 -6.94 -7.76 -1.57
C PRO A 48 -6.68 -6.39 -0.92
N GLY A 49 -5.98 -6.40 0.22
CA GLY A 49 -5.84 -5.21 1.08
C GLY A 49 -4.43 -5.00 1.61
N VAL A 50 -4.11 -3.76 1.94
CA VAL A 50 -2.83 -3.36 2.54
C VAL A 50 -2.99 -3.28 4.06
N ASN A 51 -2.09 -3.91 4.82
CA ASN A 51 -2.03 -3.74 6.27
C ASN A 51 -1.41 -2.39 6.61
N VAL A 52 -2.26 -1.37 6.78
CA VAL A 52 -1.85 0.03 6.99
C VAL A 52 -1.05 0.22 8.28
N LEU A 53 -1.35 -0.54 9.34
CA LEU A 53 -0.61 -0.46 10.60
C LEU A 53 0.85 -0.91 10.42
N LYS A 54 1.05 -2.10 9.83
CA LYS A 54 2.41 -2.61 9.56
C LYS A 54 3.17 -1.70 8.60
N LEU A 55 2.49 -1.19 7.57
CA LEU A 55 3.07 -0.24 6.63
C LEU A 55 3.54 1.05 7.32
N ASN A 56 2.72 1.63 8.20
CA ASN A 56 3.10 2.84 8.94
C ASN A 56 4.32 2.61 9.83
N LEU A 57 4.36 1.50 10.56
CA LEU A 57 5.51 1.15 11.40
C LEU A 57 6.78 0.95 10.57
N ALA A 58 6.70 0.33 9.39
CA ALA A 58 7.84 0.17 8.50
C ALA A 58 8.31 1.51 7.93
N LEU A 59 7.39 2.42 7.59
CA LEU A 59 7.72 3.76 7.13
C LEU A 59 8.33 4.65 8.22
N ASP A 60 8.06 4.39 9.51
CA ASP A 60 8.67 5.10 10.64
C ASP A 60 10.12 4.62 10.92
N GLN A 61 10.54 3.51 10.30
CA GLN A 61 11.87 2.92 10.47
C GLN A 61 12.82 3.19 9.28
N LEU A 62 12.35 3.89 8.25
CA LEU A 62 13.17 4.42 7.16
C LEU A 62 13.85 5.73 7.56
#